data_AF-A0A0E3JX72-F1
#
_entry.id   AF-A0A0E3JX72-F1
#
_cell.length_a   1.000
_cell.length_b   1.000
_cell.length_c   1.000
_cell.angle_alpha   90.00
_cell.angle_beta   90.00
_cell.angle_gamma   90.00
#
_symmetry.space_group_name_H-M   'P 1'
#
loop_
_entity.id
_entity.type
_entity.pdbx_description
1 polymer ?
#
loop_
_entity_poly.entity_id
_entity_poly.type
_entity_poly.pdbx_seq_one_letter_code
_entity_poly.pdbx_strand_id
1 'polypeptide(L)' 'MKGLTQEELANKVGVRRETIMRLESAKYNPSLKLAIDISRAVDTPIEEIFIFD' A
#
# COMPACT_ATOMS: atom_id res chain seq x y z
N MET A 1 -11.87 -4.65 2.42
CA MET A 1 -10.51 -5.24 2.48
C MET A 1 -10.56 -6.61 3.17
N LYS A 2 -10.94 -7.67 2.46
CA LYS A 2 -10.59 -9.04 2.86
C LYS A 2 -9.65 -9.55 1.78
N GLY A 3 -8.37 -9.76 2.09
CA GLY A 3 -7.45 -10.28 1.09
C GLY A 3 -6.00 -10.45 1.51
N LEU A 4 -5.43 -9.52 2.28
CA LEU A 4 -4.03 -9.59 2.71
C LEU A 4 -3.88 -8.97 4.10
N THR A 5 -3.11 -9.62 4.97
CA THR A 5 -2.53 -9.00 6.16
C THR A 5 -1.49 -7.97 5.76
N GLN A 6 -1.14 -7.05 6.66
CA GLN A 6 -0.06 -6.08 6.43
C GLN A 6 1.27 -6.75 6.10
N GLU A 7 1.56 -7.90 6.72
CA GLU A 7 2.76 -8.68 6.49
C GLU A 7 2.76 -9.26 5.06
N GLU A 8 1.65 -9.83 4.62
CA GLU A 8 1.52 -10.36 3.26
C GLU A 8 1.61 -9.25 2.20
N LEU A 9 0.98 -8.10 2.43
CA LEU A 9 1.09 -6.95 1.53
C LEU A 9 2.54 -6.43 1.47
N ALA A 10 3.20 -6.30 2.62
CA ALA A 10 4.59 -5.86 2.71
C ALA A 10 5.53 -6.79 1.93
N ASN A 11 5.35 -8.11 2.11
CA ASN A 11 6.10 -9.12 1.38
C ASN A 11 5.82 -9.07 -0.12
N LYS A 12 4.57 -8.84 -0.54
CA LYS A 12 4.17 -8.75 -1.95
C LYS A 12 4.75 -7.54 -2.67
N VAL A 13 4.89 -6.40 -1.98
CA VAL A 13 5.41 -5.15 -2.57
C VAL A 13 6.88 -4.88 -2.21
N GLY A 14 7.54 -5.80 -1.50
CA GLY A 14 8.98 -5.74 -1.22
C GLY A 14 9.38 -4.66 -0.22
N VAL A 15 8.56 -4.41 0.80
CA VAL A 15 8.83 -3.44 1.88
C VAL A 15 8.73 -4.08 3.25
N ARG A 16 9.12 -3.35 4.30
CA ARG A 16 8.93 -3.81 5.69
C ARG A 16 7.46 -3.65 6.08
N ARG A 17 6.94 -4.54 6.95
CA ARG A 17 5.59 -4.40 7.53
C ARG A 17 5.32 -3.02 8.12
N GLU A 18 6.33 -2.43 8.77
CA GLU A 18 6.24 -1.08 9.34
C GLU A 18 5.99 -0.01 8.28
N THR A 19 6.47 -0.17 7.05
CA THR A 19 6.17 0.74 5.94
C THR A 19 4.67 0.75 5.64
N ILE A 20 4.03 -0.43 5.59
CA ILE A 20 2.58 -0.56 5.40
C ILE A 20 1.83 0.06 6.59
N MET A 21 2.25 -0.22 7.83
CA MET A 21 1.65 0.39 9.02
C MET A 21 1.71 1.93 9.00
N ARG A 22 2.84 2.50 8.58
CA ARG A 22 3.01 3.96 8.50
C ARG A 22 2.16 4.58 7.39
N LEU A 23 1.98 3.86 6.28
CA LEU A 23 1.12 4.24 5.18
C LEU A 23 -0.35 4.26 5.61
N GLU A 24 -0.84 3.20 6.25
CA GLU A 24 -2.22 3.09 6.76
C GLU A 24 -2.53 4.11 7.88
N SER A 25 -1.52 4.50 8.67
CA SER A 25 -1.68 5.56 9.68
C SER A 25 -1.55 6.98 9.11
N ALA A 26 -1.48 7.13 7.79
CA ALA A 26 -1.25 8.41 7.09
C ALA A 26 0.02 9.17 7.55
N LYS A 27 0.99 8.46 8.15
CA LYS A 27 2.27 9.00 8.62
C LYS A 27 3.38 8.91 7.58
N TYR A 28 3.03 8.52 6.35
CA TYR A 28 3.98 8.30 5.29
C TYR A 28 3.33 8.51 3.92
N ASN A 29 3.88 9.43 3.15
CA ASN A 29 3.55 9.58 1.74
C ASN A 29 4.41 8.58 0.93
N PRO A 30 3.82 7.57 0.27
CA PRO A 30 4.59 6.62 -0.51
C PRO A 30 5.25 7.25 -1.73
N SER A 31 6.26 6.59 -2.28
CA SER A 31 6.70 6.88 -3.65
C SER A 31 5.63 6.42 -4.65
N LEU A 32 5.59 7.04 -5.84
CA LEU A 32 4.69 6.62 -6.93
C LEU A 32 4.87 5.12 -7.25
N LYS A 33 6.11 4.62 -7.23
CA LYS A 33 6.39 3.20 -7.43
C LYS A 33 5.67 2.33 -6.39
N LEU A 34 5.79 2.67 -5.11
CA LEU A 34 5.14 1.89 -4.04
C LEU A 34 3.61 1.97 -4.14
N ALA A 35 3.07 3.13 -4.48
CA ALA A 35 1.63 3.29 -4.69
C ALA A 35 1.10 2.40 -5.83
N ILE A 36 1.82 2.35 -6.96
CA ILE A 36 1.53 1.45 -8.09
C ILE A 36 1.66 -0.02 -7.67
N ASP A 37 2.72 -0.38 -6.95
CA ASP A 37 2.94 -1.75 -6.49
C ASP A 37 1.83 -2.21 -5.55
N ILE A 38 1.35 -1.34 -4.64
CA ILE A 38 0.20 -1.61 -3.76
C ILE A 38 -1.09 -1.77 -4.58
N SER A 39 -1.36 -0.87 -5.53
CA SER A 39 -2.53 -0.94 -6.42
C SER A 39 -2.62 -2.27 -7.15
N ARG A 40 -1.51 -2.73 -7.74
CA ARG A 40 -1.42 -4.06 -8.38
C ARG A 40 -1.51 -5.20 -7.37
N ALA A 41 -1.01 -4.99 -6.15
CA ALA A 41 -1.01 -6.03 -5.12
C ALA A 41 -2.42 -6.37 -4.65
N VAL A 42 -3.31 -5.38 -4.58
CA VAL A 42 -4.68 -5.50 -4.10
C VAL A 42 -5.73 -5.54 -5.21
N ASP A 43 -5.29 -5.49 -6.48
CA ASP A 43 -6.13 -5.49 -7.68
C ASP A 43 -7.19 -4.38 -7.65
N THR A 44 -6.74 -3.15 -7.39
CA THR A 44 -7.63 -1.98 -7.28
C THR A 44 -6.95 -0.77 -7.91
N PRO A 45 -7.67 0.08 -8.68
CA PRO A 45 -7.08 1.27 -9.30
C PRO A 45 -6.41 2.19 -8.29
N ILE A 46 -5.31 2.84 -8.69
CA ILE A 46 -4.51 3.68 -7.77
C ILE A 46 -5.32 4.86 -7.23
N GLU A 47 -6.21 5.41 -8.05
CA GLU A 47 -7.13 6.51 -7.73
C GLU A 47 -8.20 6.14 -6.70
N GLU A 48 -8.50 4.84 -6.53
CA GLU A 48 -9.43 4.37 -5.48
C GLU A 48 -8.72 4.13 -4.14
N ILE A 49 -7.38 4.04 -4.15
CA ILE A 49 -6.57 3.77 -2.95
C ILE A 49 -5.95 5.06 -2.40
N PHE A 50 -5.45 5.94 -3.27
CA PHE A 50 -4.76 7.16 -2.91
C PHE A 50 -5.53 8.38 -3.41
N ILE A 51 -6.17 9.09 -2.49
CA ILE A 51 -6.93 10.31 -2.76
C ILE A 51 -6.00 11.51 -2.56
N PHE A 52 -5.89 12.36 -3.58
CA PHE A 52 -5.16 13.62 -3.53
C PHE A 52 -6.19 14.76 -3.45
N ASP A 53 -6.39 15.32 -2.25
CA ASP A 53 -7.08 16.60 -2.02
C ASP A 53 -6.06 17.75 -1.89
#